data_AF-A0A7S0FWX1-F1
#
_entry.id   AF-A0A7S0FWX1-F1
#
_cell.length_a   1.000
_cell.length_b   1.000
_cell.length_c   1.000
_cell.angle_alpha   90.00
_cell.angle_beta   90.00
_cell.angle_gamma   90.00
#
_symmetry.space_group_name_H-M   'P 1'
#
loop_
_entity.id
_entity.type
_entity.pdbx_description
1 polymer ?
#
loop_
_entity_poly.entity_id
_entity_poly.type
_entity_poly.pdbx_seq_one_letter_code
_entity_poly.pdbx_strand_id
1 'polypeptide(L)'
;HHEVPTVGAHGVASVRFGGRQLLFFSNDKDERTTKQHSELFELVGTWPDARFESRQQVPTDGAHAAEFFTSADGERLFLAVANLGDRQTESYRRFSHVYSVDPTAEPPMQLETRLSTRGATDFHGFAID
;
A
#
# COMPACT_ATOMS: atom_id res chain seq x y z
N HIS A 1 -11.02 4.12 -20.10
CA HIS A 1 -10.92 3.73 -18.68
C HIS A 1 -9.75 2.77 -18.55
N HIS A 2 -9.21 2.54 -17.36
CA HIS A 2 -8.16 1.54 -17.13
C HIS A 2 -8.66 0.55 -16.08
N GLU A 3 -8.49 -0.74 -16.35
CA GLU A 3 -8.80 -1.81 -15.41
C GLU A 3 -7.51 -2.23 -14.70
N VAL A 4 -7.56 -2.29 -13.37
CA VAL A 4 -6.48 -2.82 -12.54
C VAL A 4 -7.01 -4.09 -11.89
N PRO A 5 -6.46 -5.27 -12.23
CA PRO A 5 -6.87 -6.50 -11.58
C PRO A 5 -6.40 -6.48 -10.12
N THR A 6 -7.29 -6.86 -9.21
CA THR A 6 -7.01 -6.93 -7.77
C THR A 6 -7.49 -8.27 -7.22
N VAL A 7 -7.00 -8.65 -6.05
CA VAL A 7 -7.43 -9.87 -5.34
C VAL A 7 -8.17 -9.46 -4.08
N GLY A 8 -9.49 -9.27 -4.22
CA GLY A 8 -10.35 -8.81 -3.14
C GLY A 8 -9.86 -7.51 -2.51
N ALA A 9 -9.44 -6.54 -3.33
CA ALA A 9 -8.91 -5.28 -2.81
C ALA A 9 -9.92 -4.61 -1.87
N HIS A 10 -9.44 -4.27 -0.68
CA HIS A 10 -10.26 -3.59 0.32
C HIS A 10 -10.16 -2.07 0.21
N GLY A 11 -9.03 -1.56 -0.29
CA GLY A 11 -8.80 -0.13 -0.41
C GLY A 11 -7.74 0.21 -1.46
N VAL A 12 -7.73 1.49 -1.83
CA VAL A 12 -6.69 2.09 -2.65
C VAL A 12 -6.21 3.37 -1.96
N ALA A 13 -4.92 3.47 -1.72
CA ALA A 13 -4.27 4.70 -1.27
C ALA A 13 -3.70 5.43 -2.49
N SER A 14 -3.76 6.76 -2.52
CA SER A 14 -3.20 7.55 -3.61
C SER A 14 -2.41 8.74 -3.09
N VAL A 15 -1.29 9.07 -3.75
CA VAL A 15 -0.47 10.23 -3.39
C VAL A 15 0.17 10.84 -4.62
N ARG A 16 0.37 12.16 -4.60
CA ARG A 16 1.25 12.85 -5.52
C ARG A 16 2.52 13.26 -4.79
N PHE A 17 3.68 12.76 -5.23
CA PHE A 17 4.97 13.04 -4.62
C PHE A 17 6.06 13.13 -5.69
N GLY A 18 6.95 14.13 -5.58
CA GLY A 18 8.00 14.35 -6.59
C GLY A 18 7.48 14.51 -8.02
N GLY A 19 6.28 15.09 -8.17
CA GLY A 19 5.61 15.24 -9.48
C GLY A 19 4.92 13.98 -10.03
N ARG A 20 5.04 12.84 -9.36
CA ARG A 20 4.52 11.53 -9.78
C ARG A 20 3.25 11.18 -9.03
N GLN A 21 2.33 10.49 -9.69
CA GLN A 21 1.06 10.05 -9.10
C GLN A 21 1.14 8.53 -8.85
N LEU A 22 1.06 8.14 -7.58
CA LEU A 22 1.14 6.77 -7.14
C LEU A 22 -0.20 6.29 -6.59
N LEU A 23 -0.47 5.00 -6.76
CA LEU A 23 -1.61 4.30 -6.19
C LEU A 23 -1.13 2.99 -5.57
N PHE A 24 -1.62 2.65 -4.38
CA PHE A 24 -1.34 1.37 -3.75
C PHE A 24 -2.65 0.64 -3.47
N PHE A 25 -2.79 -0.57 -4.03
CA PHE A 25 -3.98 -1.40 -3.84
C PHE A 25 -3.74 -2.43 -2.73
N SER A 26 -4.57 -2.37 -1.69
CA SER A 26 -4.54 -3.28 -0.54
C SER A 26 -5.34 -4.54 -0.85
N ASN A 27 -4.66 -5.59 -1.32
CA ASN A 27 -5.29 -6.88 -1.62
C ASN A 27 -5.49 -7.68 -0.32
N ASP A 28 -6.76 -7.89 0.06
CA ASP A 28 -7.14 -8.57 1.32
C ASP A 28 -7.06 -10.08 1.14
N LYS A 29 -7.87 -10.66 0.25
CA LYS A 29 -8.00 -12.11 0.10
C LYS A 29 -8.67 -12.56 -1.20
N ASP A 30 -8.45 -13.82 -1.54
CA ASP A 30 -9.30 -14.59 -2.45
C ASP A 30 -10.22 -15.55 -1.66
N GLU A 31 -10.84 -16.49 -2.37
CA GLU A 31 -11.71 -17.51 -1.76
C GLU A 31 -10.96 -18.52 -0.86
N ARG A 32 -9.63 -18.54 -0.90
CA ARG A 32 -8.76 -19.57 -0.30
C ARG A 32 -7.83 -19.02 0.77
N THR A 33 -7.32 -17.79 0.63
CA THR A 33 -6.29 -17.26 1.54
C THR A 33 -6.26 -15.73 1.60
N THR A 34 -5.84 -15.21 2.75
CA THR A 34 -5.49 -13.80 2.98
C THR A 34 -4.06 -13.46 2.60
N LYS A 35 -3.22 -14.47 2.28
CA LYS A 35 -1.83 -14.25 1.86
C LYS A 35 -1.80 -13.82 0.40
N GLN A 36 -1.69 -12.52 0.19
CA GLN A 36 -1.78 -11.88 -1.11
C GLN A 36 -0.52 -11.05 -1.40
N HIS A 37 -0.46 -10.51 -2.61
CA HIS A 37 0.46 -9.43 -2.94
C HIS A 37 -0.36 -8.14 -3.12
N SER A 38 -0.05 -7.12 -2.34
CA SER A 38 -0.54 -5.75 -2.58
C SER A 38 0.44 -5.02 -3.50
N GLU A 39 -0.04 -4.03 -4.25
CA GLU A 39 0.70 -3.54 -5.41
C GLU A 39 0.70 -2.02 -5.53
N LEU A 40 1.89 -1.47 -5.76
CA LEU A 40 2.12 -0.07 -6.09
C LEU A 40 2.08 0.10 -7.61
N PHE A 41 1.22 1.02 -8.05
CA PHE A 41 1.12 1.50 -9.42
C PHE A 41 1.56 2.96 -9.50
N GLU A 42 2.01 3.35 -10.68
CA GLU A 42 2.22 4.75 -11.05
C GLU A 42 1.38 5.09 -12.28
N LEU A 43 0.78 6.29 -12.28
CA LEU A 43 0.20 6.86 -13.49
C LEU A 43 1.32 7.45 -14.36
N VAL A 44 1.53 6.87 -15.55
CA VAL A 44 2.49 7.35 -16.55
C VAL A 44 1.78 7.92 -17.77
N GLY A 45 2.50 8.76 -18.51
CA GLY A 45 2.01 9.37 -19.76
C GLY A 45 1.22 10.66 -19.52
N THR A 46 0.67 11.19 -20.60
CA THR A 46 -0.13 12.41 -20.61
C THR A 46 -1.53 12.11 -21.12
N TRP A 47 -2.53 12.84 -20.63
CA TRP A 47 -3.90 12.69 -21.12
C TRP A 47 -3.97 12.92 -22.65
N PRO A 48 -4.70 12.09 -23.43
CA PRO A 48 -5.59 11.00 -23.02
C PRO A 48 -4.92 9.63 -22.82
N ASP A 49 -3.63 9.49 -23.14
CA ASP A 49 -2.91 8.21 -23.19
C ASP A 49 -2.29 7.79 -21.84
N ALA A 50 -2.65 8.47 -20.75
CA ALA A 50 -2.15 8.15 -19.42
C ALA A 50 -2.60 6.73 -19.01
N ARG A 51 -1.74 5.96 -18.33
CA ARG A 51 -2.06 4.59 -17.88
C ARG A 51 -1.40 4.27 -16.55
N PHE A 52 -1.93 3.28 -15.84
CA PHE A 52 -1.28 2.75 -14.64
C PHE A 52 -0.26 1.68 -15.00
N GLU A 53 0.97 1.83 -14.51
CA GLU A 53 2.03 0.82 -14.60
C GLU A 53 2.32 0.26 -13.22
N SER A 54 2.34 -1.07 -13.11
CA SER A 54 2.83 -1.73 -11.89
C SER A 54 4.30 -1.40 -11.70
N ARG A 55 4.65 -1.01 -10.48
CA ARG A 55 6.03 -0.71 -10.08
C ARG A 55 6.59 -1.73 -9.13
N GLN A 56 5.77 -2.23 -8.21
CA GLN A 56 6.22 -3.20 -7.22
C GLN A 56 5.06 -3.88 -6.51
N GLN A 57 5.21 -5.18 -6.30
CA GLN A 57 4.34 -5.97 -5.44
C GLN A 57 5.03 -6.25 -4.10
N VAL A 58 4.26 -6.26 -3.02
CA VAL A 58 4.73 -6.62 -1.68
C VAL A 58 3.80 -7.66 -1.03
N PRO A 59 4.35 -8.65 -0.32
CA PRO A 59 3.53 -9.66 0.34
C PRO A 59 2.74 -9.04 1.49
N THR A 60 1.44 -9.35 1.54
CA THR A 60 0.50 -8.91 2.57
C THR A 60 -0.32 -10.08 3.09
N ASP A 61 -0.92 -9.92 4.27
CA ASP A 61 -1.76 -10.95 4.89
C ASP A 61 -3.05 -10.28 5.40
N GLY A 62 -4.06 -10.24 4.53
CA GLY A 62 -5.29 -9.51 4.77
C GLY A 62 -5.06 -8.00 4.78
N ALA A 63 -4.42 -7.44 3.74
CA ALA A 63 -4.20 -5.99 3.67
C ALA A 63 -5.54 -5.27 3.60
N HIS A 64 -5.90 -4.60 4.68
CA HIS A 64 -7.21 -3.98 4.84
C HIS A 64 -7.20 -2.50 4.53
N ALA A 65 -6.08 -1.84 4.80
CA ALA A 65 -5.87 -0.44 4.47
C ALA A 65 -4.40 -0.21 4.14
N ALA A 66 -4.16 0.89 3.45
CA ALA A 66 -2.85 1.48 3.34
C ALA A 66 -2.99 3.00 3.38
N GLU A 67 -1.96 3.68 3.87
CA GLU A 67 -1.95 5.13 3.98
C GLU A 67 -0.57 5.68 3.63
N PHE A 68 -0.55 6.67 2.73
CA PHE A 68 0.64 7.45 2.44
C PHE A 68 0.77 8.59 3.45
N PHE A 69 1.98 8.85 3.93
CA PHE A 69 2.28 9.99 4.78
C PHE A 69 3.72 10.45 4.57
N THR A 70 4.02 11.70 4.93
CA THR A 70 5.36 12.26 4.78
C THR A 70 6.06 12.43 6.13
N SER A 71 7.39 12.55 6.10
CA SER A 71 8.13 13.13 7.22
C SER A 71 7.66 14.56 7.52
N ALA A 72 7.99 15.06 8.71
CA ALA A 72 7.58 16.40 9.16
C ALA A 72 8.08 17.54 8.25
N ASP A 73 9.24 17.37 7.60
CA ASP A 73 9.79 18.30 6.61
C ASP A 73 9.15 18.13 5.21
N GLY A 74 8.34 17.11 5.00
CA GLY A 74 7.73 16.79 3.70
C GLY A 74 8.67 16.13 2.69
N GLU A 75 9.93 15.89 3.05
CA GLU A 75 10.98 15.46 2.10
C GLU A 75 11.01 13.95 1.86
N ARG A 76 10.38 13.15 2.74
CA ARG A 76 10.34 11.69 2.62
C ARG A 76 8.90 11.21 2.59
N LEU A 77 8.62 10.29 1.67
CA LEU A 77 7.34 9.61 1.57
C LEU A 77 7.42 8.23 2.22
N PHE A 78 6.38 7.89 2.95
CA PHE A 78 6.17 6.57 3.54
C PHE A 78 4.81 6.01 3.17
N LEU A 79 4.70 4.69 3.23
CA LEU A 79 3.46 3.95 3.07
C LEU A 79 3.31 2.96 4.22
N ALA A 80 2.26 3.12 5.03
CA ALA A 80 1.87 2.13 6.02
C ALA A 80 0.83 1.18 5.42
N VAL A 81 0.94 -0.12 5.70
CA VAL A 81 0.00 -1.16 5.25
C VAL A 81 -0.53 -1.94 6.45
N ALA A 82 -1.84 -1.87 6.68
CA ALA A 82 -2.55 -2.55 7.75
C ALA A 82 -2.86 -4.00 7.35
N ASN A 83 -2.16 -4.95 7.97
CA ASN A 83 -2.44 -6.37 7.80
C ASN A 83 -3.39 -6.84 8.90
N LEU A 84 -4.62 -7.17 8.52
CA LEU A 84 -5.64 -7.63 9.43
C LEU A 84 -5.46 -9.09 9.82
N GLY A 85 -4.96 -9.93 8.91
CA GLY A 85 -4.92 -11.37 9.06
C GLY A 85 -6.19 -12.05 8.58
N ASP A 86 -6.49 -13.22 9.15
CA ASP A 86 -7.51 -14.12 8.63
C ASP A 86 -8.75 -14.17 9.51
N ARG A 87 -9.86 -13.66 8.97
CA ARG A 87 -11.17 -13.66 9.64
C ARG A 87 -11.82 -15.04 9.68
N GLN A 88 -11.56 -15.90 8.69
CA GLN A 88 -12.17 -17.24 8.65
C GLN A 88 -11.61 -18.12 9.76
N THR A 89 -10.32 -17.99 10.06
CA THR A 89 -9.64 -18.76 11.11
C THR A 89 -9.47 -17.99 12.43
N GLU A 90 -10.05 -16.79 12.54
CA GLU A 90 -9.91 -15.88 13.68
C GLU A 90 -8.45 -15.57 14.08
N SER A 91 -7.55 -15.57 13.08
CA SER A 91 -6.11 -15.39 13.25
C SER A 91 -5.67 -13.98 12.87
N TYR A 92 -5.64 -13.08 13.85
CA TYR A 92 -5.44 -11.64 13.63
C TYR A 92 -4.06 -11.08 13.98
N ARG A 93 -3.18 -11.87 14.61
CA ARG A 93 -1.82 -11.40 14.94
C ARG A 93 -0.98 -11.35 13.68
N ARG A 94 -0.61 -10.15 13.24
CA ARG A 94 0.18 -9.92 12.03
C ARG A 94 1.13 -8.76 12.23
N PHE A 95 2.23 -8.78 11.48
CA PHE A 95 3.02 -7.57 11.29
C PHE A 95 2.33 -6.70 10.25
N SER A 96 2.03 -5.47 10.63
CA SER A 96 1.78 -4.39 9.67
C SER A 96 3.12 -3.80 9.23
N HIS A 97 3.18 -3.25 8.02
CA HIS A 97 4.43 -2.82 7.41
C HIS A 97 4.45 -1.30 7.23
N VAL A 98 5.62 -0.70 7.38
CA VAL A 98 5.87 0.68 6.93
C VAL A 98 7.02 0.63 5.95
N TYR A 99 6.81 1.19 4.76
CA TYR A 99 7.80 1.33 3.71
C TYR A 99 8.20 2.79 3.56
N SER A 100 9.48 3.04 3.29
CA SER A 100 9.87 4.27 2.61
C SER A 100 9.60 4.11 1.13
N VAL A 101 9.20 5.20 0.48
CA VAL A 101 8.86 5.22 -0.95
C VAL A 101 9.69 6.28 -1.65
N ASP A 102 10.65 5.84 -2.45
CA ASP A 102 11.30 6.68 -3.44
C ASP A 102 10.73 6.29 -4.81
N PRO A 103 9.83 7.11 -5.39
CA PRO A 103 9.26 6.78 -6.68
C PRO A 103 10.35 6.55 -7.75
N THR A 104 11.48 7.27 -7.66
CA THR A 104 12.57 7.27 -8.65
C THR A 104 13.50 6.08 -8.54
N ALA A 105 13.42 5.32 -7.46
CA ALA A 105 14.18 4.09 -7.26
C ALA A 105 13.51 2.88 -7.91
N GLU A 106 14.32 1.86 -8.19
CA GLU A 106 13.86 0.52 -8.59
C GLU A 106 14.53 -0.52 -7.68
N PRO A 107 13.78 -1.18 -6.77
CA PRO A 107 12.36 -1.00 -6.47
C PRO A 107 12.05 0.29 -5.67
N PRO A 108 10.84 0.87 -5.82
CA PRO A 108 10.49 2.14 -5.18
C PRO A 108 10.20 2.05 -3.68
N MET A 109 9.75 0.90 -3.18
CA MET A 109 9.43 0.69 -1.77
C MET A 109 10.52 -0.13 -1.08
N GLN A 110 11.02 0.39 0.04
CA GLN A 110 11.92 -0.32 0.95
C GLN A 110 11.26 -0.48 2.31
N LEU A 111 11.28 -1.70 2.87
CA LEU A 111 10.67 -1.97 4.16
C LEU A 111 11.50 -1.33 5.28
N GLU A 112 10.95 -0.34 5.95
CA GLU A 112 11.60 0.37 7.05
C GLU A 112 11.38 -0.36 8.37
N THR A 113 10.13 -0.75 8.65
CA THR A 113 9.81 -1.40 9.92
C THR A 113 8.57 -2.27 9.85
N ARG A 114 8.45 -3.14 10.85
CA ARG A 114 7.31 -4.01 11.11
C ARG A 114 6.69 -3.66 12.45
N LEU A 115 5.39 -3.39 12.44
CA LEU A 115 4.62 -3.12 13.64
C LEU A 115 3.84 -4.37 14.03
N SER A 116 4.04 -4.87 15.24
CA SER A 116 3.23 -5.99 15.75
C SER A 116 1.81 -5.50 16.00
N THR A 117 0.86 -6.00 15.23
CA THR A 117 -0.55 -5.59 15.28
C THR A 117 -1.46 -6.79 15.50
N ARG A 118 -2.69 -6.54 15.94
CA ARG A 118 -3.75 -7.55 16.04
C ARG A 118 -5.01 -7.01 15.37
N GLY A 119 -5.30 -7.49 14.16
CA GLY A 119 -6.49 -7.09 13.41
C GLY A 119 -6.44 -5.64 12.98
N ALA A 120 -5.28 -5.16 12.50
CA ALA A 120 -5.16 -3.78 12.03
C ALA A 120 -6.11 -3.56 10.85
N THR A 121 -7.03 -2.61 11.00
CA THR A 121 -7.97 -2.23 9.95
C THR A 121 -7.57 -0.94 9.24
N ASP A 122 -6.70 -0.14 9.86
CA ASP A 122 -6.45 1.22 9.42
C ASP A 122 -5.05 1.71 9.84
N PHE A 123 -4.56 2.73 9.13
CA PHE A 123 -3.45 3.59 9.52
C PHE A 123 -3.81 5.02 9.14
N HIS A 124 -3.42 5.97 9.99
CA HIS A 124 -3.57 7.38 9.68
C HIS A 124 -2.29 8.11 10.05
N GLY A 125 -1.65 8.74 9.05
CA GLY A 125 -0.50 9.60 9.27
C GLY A 125 -0.95 11.00 9.64
N PHE A 126 -0.36 11.57 10.68
CA PHE A 126 -0.61 12.95 11.09
C PHE A 126 0.69 13.60 11.57
N ALA A 127 0.75 14.92 11.48
CA ALA A 127 1.81 15.74 12.06
C ALA A 127 1.29 16.44 13.32
N ILE A 128 2.17 16.68 14.28
CA ILE A 128 1.91 17.51 15.46
C ILE A 128 2.96 18.63 15.45
N ASP A 129 2.49 19.87 15.59
CA ASP A 129 3.31 21.07 15.76
C ASP A 129 3.73 21.30 17.22
#